data_AF-A0AAD7A3J6-F1
#
_entry.id   AF-A0AAD7A3J6-F1
#
_cell.length_a   1.000
_cell.length_b   1.000
_cell.length_c   1.000
_cell.angle_alpha   90.00
_cell.angle_beta   90.00
_cell.angle_gamma   90.00
#
_symmetry.space_group_name_H-M   'P 1'
#
loop_
_entity.id
_entity.type
_entity.pdbx_description
1 polymer ?
#
loop_
_entity_poly.entity_id
_entity_poly.type
_entity_poly.pdbx_seq_one_letter_code
_entity_poly.pdbx_strand_id
1 'polypeptide(L)'
;RRYTIRADAYYDPGTRVLTAMLELPGMKKSDLRITLATTLFNRVRQVTVSGHSRAPFPPSPGPTLRERKFGRFARAFPVPADTTPEDIDATMENGVLVLKISCGLPAPSAHEHEIPIR
;
A
#
# COMPACT_ATOMS: atom_id res chain seq x y z
N ARG A 1 13.65 1.35 11.60
CA ARG A 1 13.08 2.29 10.60
C ARG A 1 12.24 1.47 9.62
N ARG A 2 10.95 1.76 9.42
CA ARG A 2 10.18 1.11 8.34
C ARG A 2 10.66 1.71 7.02
N TYR A 3 11.04 0.89 6.06
CA TYR A 3 11.37 1.41 4.74
C TYR A 3 10.11 1.40 3.86
N THR A 4 10.00 2.41 3.01
CA THR A 4 8.89 2.54 2.06
C THR A 4 9.17 1.66 0.85
N ILE A 5 8.28 0.71 0.59
CA ILE A 5 8.27 -0.07 -0.65
C ILE A 5 7.81 0.82 -1.82
N ARG A 6 8.36 0.59 -3.01
CA ARG A 6 7.97 1.32 -4.21
C ARG A 6 6.57 0.90 -4.62
N ALA A 7 5.75 1.87 -4.97
CA ALA A 7 4.39 1.62 -5.40
C ALA A 7 3.92 2.72 -6.34
N ASP A 8 3.18 2.32 -7.36
CA ASP A 8 2.42 3.20 -8.25
C ASP A 8 0.93 2.97 -8.00
N ALA A 9 0.13 4.01 -8.15
CA ALA A 9 -1.31 3.91 -8.02
C ALA A 9 -2.02 4.77 -9.07
N TYR A 10 -3.07 4.22 -9.65
CA TYR A 10 -3.91 4.91 -10.62
C TYR A 10 -5.38 4.65 -10.29
N TYR A 11 -6.16 5.74 -10.24
CA TYR A 11 -7.61 5.67 -10.15
C TYR A 11 -8.19 5.93 -11.53
N ASP A 12 -8.96 4.96 -12.03
CA ASP A 12 -9.70 5.10 -13.28
C ASP A 12 -11.12 5.64 -12.97
N PRO A 13 -11.49 6.86 -13.42
CA PRO A 13 -12.81 7.41 -13.18
C PRO A 13 -13.93 6.70 -13.94
N GLY A 14 -13.63 6.01 -15.05
CA GLY A 14 -14.60 5.27 -15.85
C GLY A 14 -15.03 3.97 -15.16
N THR A 15 -14.07 3.19 -14.67
CA THR A 15 -14.34 1.94 -13.94
C THR A 15 -14.50 2.13 -12.43
N ARG A 16 -14.08 3.29 -11.90
CA ARG A 16 -14.08 3.64 -10.47
C ARG A 16 -13.22 2.71 -9.62
N VAL A 17 -12.16 2.17 -10.23
CA VAL A 17 -11.23 1.25 -9.58
C VAL A 17 -9.91 1.96 -9.31
N LEU A 18 -9.46 1.89 -8.05
CA LEU A 18 -8.10 2.22 -7.68
C LEU A 18 -7.23 0.96 -7.89
N THR A 19 -6.28 1.03 -8.82
CA THR A 19 -5.25 0.02 -9.01
C THR A 19 -3.96 0.48 -8.34
N ALA A 20 -3.43 -0.30 -7.40
CA ALA A 20 -2.12 -0.04 -6.79
C ALA A 20 -1.17 -1.20 -7.05
N MET A 21 0.00 -0.92 -7.60
CA MET A 21 1.06 -1.90 -7.88
C MET A 21 2.21 -1.66 -6.94
N LEU A 22 2.64 -2.70 -6.21
CA LEU A 22 3.71 -2.63 -5.22
C LEU A 22 4.82 -3.61 -5.56
N GLU A 23 6.05 -3.11 -5.67
CA GLU A 23 7.20 -3.97 -5.89
C GLU A 23 7.64 -4.65 -4.59
N LEU A 24 7.60 -5.99 -4.61
CA LEU A 24 7.94 -6.88 -3.50
C LEU A 24 8.84 -8.04 -3.98
N PRO A 25 9.99 -7.76 -4.63
CA PRO A 25 10.84 -8.78 -5.21
C PRO A 25 11.43 -9.71 -4.15
N GLY A 26 11.32 -11.03 -4.40
CA GLY A 26 11.83 -12.07 -3.52
C GLY A 26 11.00 -12.30 -2.26
N MET A 27 9.79 -11.73 -2.17
CA MET A 27 8.87 -11.99 -1.07
C MET A 27 7.90 -13.12 -1.39
N LYS A 28 7.61 -13.97 -0.40
CA LYS A 28 6.54 -14.95 -0.47
C LYS A 28 5.21 -14.30 -0.11
N LYS A 29 4.11 -14.77 -0.69
CA LYS A 29 2.75 -14.31 -0.34
C LYS A 29 2.47 -14.48 1.17
N SER A 30 2.98 -15.54 1.78
CA SER A 30 2.87 -15.83 3.22
C SER A 30 3.60 -14.83 4.13
N ASP A 31 4.54 -14.04 3.59
CA ASP A 31 5.27 -12.99 4.33
C ASP A 31 4.56 -11.62 4.25
N LEU A 32 3.41 -11.55 3.56
CA LEU A 32 2.61 -10.36 3.36
C LEU A 32 1.30 -10.44 4.15
N ARG A 33 0.84 -9.28 4.62
CA ARG A 33 -0.46 -9.10 5.23
C ARG A 33 -1.13 -7.87 4.65
N ILE A 34 -2.37 -8.06 4.18
CA ILE A 34 -3.25 -6.98 3.72
C ILE A 34 -4.35 -6.81 4.77
N THR A 35 -4.61 -5.57 5.19
CA THR A 35 -5.66 -5.26 6.17
C THR A 35 -6.46 -4.05 5.72
N LEU A 36 -7.76 -4.10 5.92
CA LEU A 36 -8.68 -2.98 5.79
C LEU A 36 -9.06 -2.49 7.19
N ALA A 37 -8.81 -1.22 7.49
CA ALA A 37 -9.08 -0.66 8.82
C ALA A 37 -9.47 0.82 8.75
N THR A 38 -10.25 1.27 9.72
CA THR A 38 -10.61 2.68 9.92
C THR A 38 -9.77 3.28 11.03
N THR A 39 -9.13 4.41 10.75
CA THR A 39 -8.31 5.14 11.71
C THR A 39 -9.19 5.85 12.72
N LEU A 40 -8.94 5.66 14.02
CA LEU A 40 -9.84 6.13 15.08
C LEU A 40 -10.00 7.65 15.15
N PHE A 41 -8.91 8.41 15.04
CA PHE A 41 -8.93 9.85 15.31
C PHE A 41 -9.35 10.72 14.11
N ASN A 42 -9.22 10.23 12.87
CA ASN A 42 -9.59 10.98 11.66
C ASN A 42 -10.62 10.26 10.78
N ARG A 43 -11.06 9.06 11.18
CA ARG A 43 -12.07 8.23 10.50
C ARG A 43 -11.72 7.81 9.07
N VAL A 44 -10.45 7.95 8.65
CA VAL A 44 -10.00 7.53 7.33
C VAL A 44 -9.93 6.01 7.27
N ARG A 45 -10.66 5.42 6.32
CA ARG A 45 -10.58 3.99 5.99
C ARG A 45 -9.43 3.76 5.01
N GLN A 46 -8.65 2.70 5.23
CA GLN A 46 -7.45 2.44 4.43
C GLN A 46 -7.18 0.94 4.26
N VAL A 47 -6.70 0.59 3.07
CA VAL A 47 -6.08 -0.71 2.79
C VAL A 47 -4.59 -0.60 3.04
N THR A 48 -4.06 -1.46 3.91
CA THR A 48 -2.64 -1.47 4.28
C THR A 48 -2.00 -2.78 3.89
N VAL A 49 -0.94 -2.69 3.08
CA VAL A 49 -0.03 -3.80 2.78
C VAL A 49 1.15 -3.70 3.75
N SER A 50 1.44 -4.79 4.45
CA SER A 50 2.56 -4.85 5.40
C SER A 50 3.30 -6.18 5.31
N GLY A 51 4.56 -6.18 5.73
CA GLY A 51 5.39 -7.38 5.70
C GLY A 51 6.79 -7.15 6.24
N HIS A 52 7.63 -8.17 6.12
CA HIS A 52 9.02 -8.13 6.54
C HIS A 52 9.92 -8.77 5.48
N SER A 53 10.70 -7.94 4.79
CA SER A 53 11.74 -8.41 3.87
C SER A 53 13.02 -8.71 4.65
N ARG A 54 13.55 -9.93 4.52
CA ARG A 54 14.74 -10.39 5.26
C ARG A 54 15.99 -10.27 4.39
N ALA A 55 17.07 -9.73 4.96
CA ALA A 55 18.36 -9.72 4.29
C ALA A 55 18.90 -11.15 4.16
N PRO A 56 19.40 -11.56 2.99
CA PRO A 56 19.90 -12.91 2.78
C PRO A 56 21.30 -13.14 3.39
N PHE A 57 22.02 -12.06 3.72
CA PHE A 57 23.39 -12.11 4.21
C PHE A 57 23.50 -11.60 5.67
N PRO A 58 24.47 -12.10 6.44
CA PRO A 58 24.69 -11.67 7.82
C PRO A 58 25.08 -10.19 7.91
N PRO A 59 24.85 -9.55 9.07
CA PRO A 59 25.17 -8.13 9.28
C PRO A 59 26.66 -7.87 9.53
N SER A 60 27.43 -8.86 9.98
CA SER A 60 28.87 -8.77 10.22
C SER A 60 29.58 -10.01 9.65
N PRO A 61 30.69 -9.87 8.89
CA PRO A 61 31.31 -8.61 8.45
C PRO A 61 30.43 -7.77 7.50
N GLY A 62 29.29 -8.32 7.06
CA GLY A 62 28.32 -7.65 6.21
C GLY A 62 28.48 -8.03 4.74
N PRO A 63 27.55 -7.63 3.87
CA PRO A 63 27.68 -7.84 2.43
C PRO A 63 28.68 -6.84 1.82
N THR A 64 29.40 -7.26 0.78
CA THR A 64 30.31 -6.40 0.01
C THR A 64 29.58 -5.22 -0.67
N LEU A 65 28.32 -5.42 -1.08
CA LEU A 65 27.46 -4.40 -1.68
C LEU A 65 26.02 -4.55 -1.16
N ARG A 66 25.38 -3.43 -0.83
CA ARG A 66 23.96 -3.41 -0.40
C ARG A 66 23.23 -2.21 -1.00
N GLU A 67 22.43 -2.48 -2.02
CA GLU A 67 21.54 -1.50 -2.64
C GLU A 67 20.08 -1.71 -2.20
N ARG A 68 19.71 -2.97 -1.95
CA ARG A 68 18.36 -3.36 -1.54
C ARG A 68 18.08 -2.97 -0.09
N LYS A 69 16.87 -2.49 0.17
CA LYS A 69 16.35 -2.22 1.52
C LYS A 69 15.69 -3.47 2.07
N PHE A 70 15.95 -3.75 3.35
CA PHE A 70 15.37 -4.87 4.10
C PHE A 70 14.78 -4.36 5.41
N GLY A 71 13.92 -5.17 6.02
CA GLY A 71 13.22 -4.87 7.26
C GLY A 71 11.71 -4.83 7.09
N ARG A 72 11.04 -4.33 8.13
CA ARG A 72 9.58 -4.19 8.15
C ARG A 72 9.15 -3.03 7.27
N PHE A 73 8.08 -3.21 6.53
CA PHE A 73 7.46 -2.17 5.72
C PHE A 73 5.95 -2.16 5.94
N ALA A 74 5.34 -1.02 5.64
CA ALA A 74 3.90 -0.86 5.54
C ALA A 74 3.59 0.24 4.53
N ARG A 75 2.60 0.02 3.66
CA ARG A 75 2.07 1.03 2.75
C ARG A 75 0.55 1.03 2.87
N ALA A 76 -0.01 2.20 3.15
CA ALA A 76 -1.45 2.39 3.26
C ALA A 76 -1.97 3.24 2.08
N PHE A 77 -3.16 2.88 1.60
CA PHE A 77 -3.93 3.58 0.59
C PHE A 77 -5.28 3.96 1.21
N PRO A 78 -5.60 5.26 1.34
CA PRO A 78 -6.93 5.70 1.71
C PRO A 78 -7.96 5.20 0.70
N VAL A 79 -9.11 4.77 1.19
CA VAL A 79 -10.23 4.25 0.39
C VAL A 79 -11.53 4.86 0.90
N PRO A 80 -12.63 4.80 0.11
CA PRO A 80 -13.94 5.21 0.58
C PRO A 80 -14.33 4.59 1.91
N ALA A 81 -15.11 5.32 2.71
CA ALA A 81 -15.48 4.93 4.07
C ALA A 81 -16.31 3.63 4.11
N ASP A 82 -17.03 3.32 3.04
CA ASP A 82 -17.89 2.15 2.88
C ASP A 82 -17.18 0.91 2.31
N THR A 83 -16.04 1.06 1.60
CA THR A 83 -15.22 -0.04 1.02
C THR A 83 -15.19 -1.30 1.87
N THR A 84 -15.64 -2.45 1.38
CA THR A 84 -15.65 -3.73 2.11
C THR A 84 -14.48 -4.63 1.70
N PRO A 85 -14.18 -5.74 2.42
CA PRO A 85 -13.21 -6.73 1.95
C PRO A 85 -13.53 -7.29 0.56
N GLU A 86 -14.81 -7.43 0.22
CA GLU A 86 -15.27 -7.94 -1.07
C GLU A 86 -14.96 -6.99 -2.24
N ASP A 87 -14.74 -5.71 -1.96
CA ASP A 87 -14.35 -4.69 -2.94
C ASP A 87 -12.86 -4.72 -3.30
N ILE A 88 -12.07 -5.61 -2.68
CA ILE A 88 -10.61 -5.65 -2.79
C ILE A 88 -10.16 -6.96 -3.40
N ASP A 89 -9.64 -6.90 -4.62
CA ASP A 89 -8.90 -8.01 -5.24
C ASP A 89 -7.40 -7.81 -5.09
N ALA A 90 -6.67 -8.90 -4.82
CA ALA A 90 -5.24 -8.88 -4.58
C ALA A 90 -4.55 -10.06 -5.28
N THR A 91 -3.74 -9.74 -6.28
CA THR A 91 -2.96 -10.73 -7.03
C THR A 91 -1.48 -10.40 -6.93
N MET A 92 -0.62 -11.43 -6.93
CA MET A 92 0.82 -11.23 -6.89
C MET A 92 1.50 -12.20 -7.84
N GLU A 93 2.28 -11.62 -8.75
CA GLU A 93 3.00 -12.31 -9.81
C GLU A 93 4.34 -11.61 -10.05
N ASN A 94 5.39 -12.38 -10.36
CA ASN A 94 6.71 -11.85 -10.73
C ASN A 94 7.30 -10.81 -9.75
N GLY A 95 6.98 -10.94 -8.45
CA GLY A 95 7.44 -10.02 -7.41
C GLY A 95 6.70 -8.70 -7.34
N VAL A 96 5.57 -8.55 -8.01
CA VAL A 96 4.69 -7.36 -7.93
C VAL A 96 3.34 -7.77 -7.35
N LEU A 97 2.90 -7.08 -6.30
CA LEU A 97 1.54 -7.19 -5.77
C LEU A 97 0.67 -6.14 -6.45
N VAL A 98 -0.45 -6.56 -7.03
CA VAL A 98 -1.47 -5.71 -7.63
C VAL A 98 -2.70 -5.76 -6.75
N LEU A 99 -3.12 -4.60 -6.25
CA LEU A 99 -4.42 -4.39 -5.60
C LEU A 99 -5.35 -3.71 -6.59
N LYS A 100 -6.58 -4.22 -6.71
CA LYS A 100 -7.69 -3.55 -7.36
C LYS A 100 -8.78 -3.32 -6.35
N ILE A 101 -9.13 -2.06 -6.13
CA ILE A 101 -10.08 -1.65 -5.10
C ILE A 101 -11.22 -0.91 -5.79
N SER A 102 -12.45 -1.43 -5.66
CA SER A 102 -13.65 -0.72 -6.10
C SER A 102 -13.91 0.46 -5.17
N CYS A 103 -13.94 1.67 -5.71
CA CYS A 103 -14.10 2.90 -4.92
C CYS A 103 -15.51 3.49 -4.99
N GLY A 104 -16.46 2.81 -5.63
CA GLY A 104 -17.83 3.30 -5.75
C GLY A 104 -17.93 4.66 -6.45
N LEU A 105 -19.00 5.41 -6.17
CA LEU A 105 -19.17 6.74 -6.74
C LEU A 105 -18.16 7.72 -6.12
N PRO A 106 -17.39 8.45 -6.94
CA PRO A 106 -16.49 9.46 -6.41
C PRO A 106 -17.28 10.61 -5.76
N ALA A 107 -16.60 11.35 -4.89
CA ALA A 107 -17.16 12.59 -4.37
C ALA A 107 -17.53 13.54 -5.52
N PRO A 108 -18.64 14.29 -5.41
CA PRO A 108 -19.12 15.17 -6.47
C PRO A 108 -18.12 16.30 -6.78
N SER A 109 -17.26 16.68 -5.83
CA SER A 109 -16.15 17.62 -6.05
C SER A 109 -15.05 17.42 -4.99
N ALA A 110 -13.87 18.02 -5.25
CA ALA A 110 -12.70 17.96 -4.35
C ALA A 110 -12.70 19.04 -3.24
N HIS A 111 -13.69 19.96 -3.22
CA HIS A 111 -13.83 21.08 -2.26
C HIS A 111 -12.53 21.52 -1.55
N GLU A 112 -11.72 22.32 -2.23
CA GLU A 112 -10.49 22.87 -1.66
C GLU A 112 -10.79 24.15 -0.85
N HIS A 113 -10.16 24.27 0.32
CA HIS A 113 -10.22 25.47 1.16
C HIS A 113 -8.80 25.82 1.61
N GLU A 114 -8.39 27.07 1.37
CA GLU A 114 -7.10 27.57 1.83
C GLU A 114 -7.13 27.86 3.35
N ILE A 115 -6.13 27.37 4.08
CA ILE A 115 -5.99 27.60 5.51
C ILE A 115 -4.86 28.61 5.73
N PRO A 116 -5.14 29.85 6.18
CA PRO A 116 -4.09 30.83 6.42
C PRO A 116 -3.19 30.42 7.59
N ILE A 117 -1.88 30.59 7.40
CA ILE A 117 -0.87 30.36 8.45
C ILE A 117 -0.88 31.56 9.41
N ARG A 118 -0.86 31.30 10.72
CA ARG A 118 -0.76 32.32 11.78
C ARG A 118 0.62 32.32 12.42
#